data_AF-A0A2T2NIG8-F1
#
_entry.id   AF-A0A2T2NIG8-F1
#
_cell.length_a   1.000
_cell.length_b   1.000
_cell.length_c   1.000
_cell.angle_alpha   90.00
_cell.angle_beta   90.00
_cell.angle_gamma   90.00
#
_symmetry.space_group_name_H-M   'P 1'
#
loop_
_entity.id
_entity.type
_entity.pdbx_description
1 polymer ?
#
loop_
_entity_poly.entity_id
_entity_poly.type
_entity_poly.pdbx_seq_one_letter_code
_entity_poly.pdbx_strand_id
1 'polypeptide(L)'
;MDKFKNAFNNFTTKIKQHHDQWQNDGTSASNHMDGAQPSIGRIAWPPQLIAPPRILGEVTDVSERKCPRDIGRSVQLGGHTYYMFGDTFCFDDDEEFRGVTNNCIALVPSLDDPTKSKWLTPDAKVPEFVPLSDEEREYGRHHEEIGENKRYVNWAFGGIIERPGSDGREGWLIYDTVEIHGATPVKQCGVGVAKATVTDTDSGHIQCERAGPFPAFDPDGPLWGNMSNIAAPDGWTYLLSGKELDNYMARIRTDADFGDPSNFQFLKKGGEWVSSYHAPYGPFGELAHDILHGQGQGAIVYMPEYAPEGKPFMWFGCEKFPTSKLWIGAAERPEGPWELHTVGDMPKILGDQSKTRYCIYPHIWGGSPDRGEILISWSDDGVMGGKVGMAVFPFATA
;
A
#
# COMPACT_ATOMS: atom_id res chain seq x y z
N MET A 1 23.11 8.72 -17.38
CA MET A 1 22.84 7.38 -17.96
C MET A 1 23.93 6.35 -17.63
N ASP A 2 25.22 6.72 -17.55
CA ASP A 2 26.29 5.72 -17.30
C ASP A 2 26.38 5.19 -15.86
N LYS A 3 25.89 5.93 -14.86
CA LYS A 3 25.78 5.43 -13.48
C LYS A 3 24.74 4.30 -13.33
N PHE A 4 23.67 4.32 -14.14
CA PHE A 4 22.62 3.28 -14.14
C PHE A 4 23.09 1.96 -14.75
N LYS A 5 23.93 2.00 -15.80
CA LYS A 5 24.50 0.78 -16.41
C LYS A 5 25.46 0.04 -15.48
N ASN A 6 26.24 0.77 -14.68
CA ASN A 6 27.18 0.16 -13.74
C ASN A 6 26.50 -0.49 -12.53
N ALA A 7 25.35 0.03 -12.08
CA ALA A 7 24.55 -0.61 -11.04
C ALA A 7 23.93 -1.94 -11.52
N PHE A 8 23.48 -2.00 -12.78
CA PHE A 8 22.85 -3.19 -13.37
C PHE A 8 23.82 -4.37 -13.55
N ASN A 9 25.09 -4.10 -13.87
CA ASN A 9 26.12 -5.13 -14.03
C ASN A 9 26.61 -5.72 -12.69
N ASN A 10 26.59 -4.91 -11.62
CA ASN A 10 26.97 -5.38 -10.29
C ASN A 10 25.91 -6.29 -9.65
N PHE A 11 24.63 -6.08 -9.99
CA PHE A 11 23.51 -6.87 -9.47
C PHE A 11 23.44 -8.28 -10.10
N THR A 12 23.67 -8.38 -11.42
CA THR A 12 23.64 -9.66 -12.16
C THR A 12 24.78 -10.61 -11.80
N THR A 13 25.93 -10.07 -11.35
CA THR A 13 27.09 -10.90 -11.00
C THR A 13 26.96 -11.57 -9.62
N LYS A 14 26.24 -10.95 -8.67
CA LYS A 14 26.00 -11.52 -7.34
C LYS A 14 24.95 -12.64 -7.33
N ILE A 15 23.95 -12.56 -8.22
CA ILE A 15 22.88 -13.58 -8.31
C ILE A 15 23.41 -14.91 -8.86
N LYS A 16 24.40 -14.89 -9.77
CA LYS A 16 25.00 -16.13 -10.30
C LYS A 16 25.88 -16.87 -9.30
N GLN A 17 26.45 -16.19 -8.30
CA GLN A 17 27.33 -16.85 -7.31
C GLN A 17 26.57 -17.55 -6.19
N HIS A 18 25.31 -17.18 -5.94
CA HIS A 18 24.48 -17.82 -4.90
C HIS A 18 23.75 -19.09 -5.38
N HIS A 19 23.71 -19.35 -6.70
CA HIS A 19 22.92 -20.44 -7.26
C HIS A 19 23.66 -21.79 -7.34
N ASP A 20 24.98 -21.82 -7.14
CA ASP A 20 25.82 -23.03 -7.33
C ASP A 20 26.26 -23.73 -6.03
N GLN A 21 25.68 -23.39 -4.86
CA GLN A 21 26.18 -23.92 -3.58
C GLN A 21 25.18 -24.67 -2.70
N TRP A 22 24.04 -25.12 -3.25
CA TRP A 22 23.05 -25.90 -2.50
C TRP A 22 22.68 -27.19 -3.25
N GLN A 23 23.63 -28.14 -3.27
CA GLN A 23 23.35 -29.56 -3.48
C GLN A 23 24.29 -30.38 -2.59
N ASN A 24 23.75 -30.84 -1.46
CA ASN A 24 24.01 -32.11 -0.77
C ASN A 24 23.68 -31.96 0.71
N ASP A 25 22.59 -32.58 1.16
CA ASP A 25 22.69 -33.77 2.01
C ASP A 25 21.29 -34.31 2.31
N GLY A 26 21.13 -35.62 2.10
CA GLY A 26 19.97 -36.36 2.54
C GLY A 26 20.15 -36.87 3.96
N THR A 27 19.05 -37.09 4.68
CA THR A 27 18.84 -38.29 5.51
C THR A 27 17.40 -38.34 6.03
N SER A 28 16.99 -39.56 6.35
CA SER A 28 15.63 -40.06 6.44
C SER A 28 15.12 -40.29 7.86
N ALA A 29 13.79 -40.16 7.98
CA ALA A 29 12.85 -40.90 8.85
C ALA A 29 12.73 -40.55 10.35
N SER A 30 11.51 -40.24 10.80
CA SER A 30 10.64 -41.21 11.49
C SER A 30 9.22 -40.65 11.71
N ASN A 31 8.21 -41.48 11.43
CA ASN A 31 6.79 -41.16 11.61
C ASN A 31 6.36 -41.49 13.04
N HIS A 32 5.92 -40.48 13.78
CA HIS A 32 5.05 -40.63 14.93
C HIS A 32 3.70 -39.99 14.59
N MET A 33 2.66 -40.83 14.48
CA MET A 33 1.27 -40.39 14.36
C MET A 33 0.73 -40.09 15.76
N ASP A 34 0.79 -38.83 16.16
CA ASP A 34 -0.12 -38.27 17.16
C ASP A 34 -1.24 -37.53 16.43
N GLY A 35 -2.46 -37.63 16.96
CA GLY A 35 -3.69 -37.10 16.39
C GLY A 35 -3.59 -35.60 16.13
N ALA A 36 -3.14 -35.25 14.93
CA ALA A 36 -2.95 -33.88 14.50
C ALA A 36 -4.33 -33.23 14.32
N GLN A 37 -4.56 -32.15 15.07
CA GLN A 37 -5.40 -31.09 14.53
C GLN A 37 -4.86 -30.75 13.13
N PRO A 38 -5.72 -30.56 12.12
CA PRO A 38 -5.24 -30.23 10.78
C PRO A 38 -4.30 -29.03 10.90
N SER A 39 -3.03 -29.22 10.51
CA SER A 39 -2.05 -28.15 10.51
C SER A 39 -2.57 -27.05 9.61
N ILE A 40 -2.79 -25.87 10.17
CA ILE A 40 -3.09 -24.67 9.38
C ILE A 40 -1.90 -24.48 8.44
N GLY A 41 -2.15 -24.49 7.13
CA GLY A 41 -1.09 -24.37 6.14
C GLY A 41 -0.46 -22.99 6.20
N ARG A 42 0.87 -22.94 6.37
CA ARG A 42 1.65 -21.70 6.22
C ARG A 42 2.05 -21.55 4.77
N ILE A 43 2.15 -20.33 4.24
CA ILE A 43 2.70 -20.08 2.91
C ILE A 43 4.12 -20.67 2.86
N ALA A 44 4.34 -21.57 1.92
CA ALA A 44 5.62 -22.21 1.69
C ALA A 44 6.67 -21.17 1.27
N TRP A 45 7.92 -21.41 1.64
CA TRP A 45 8.99 -20.46 1.42
C TRP A 45 10.18 -21.12 0.71
N PRO A 46 10.64 -20.61 -0.46
CA PRO A 46 10.20 -19.40 -1.15
C PRO A 46 8.76 -19.48 -1.70
N PRO A 47 8.07 -18.33 -1.87
CA PRO A 47 6.66 -18.31 -2.25
C PRO A 47 6.49 -18.72 -3.71
N GLN A 48 5.53 -19.61 -3.97
CA GLN A 48 5.23 -20.13 -5.30
C GLN A 48 3.71 -20.23 -5.50
N LEU A 49 3.23 -19.89 -6.69
CA LEU A 49 1.83 -20.12 -7.06
C LEU A 49 1.65 -21.59 -7.47
N ILE A 50 0.59 -22.23 -6.97
CA ILE A 50 0.23 -23.61 -7.34
C ILE A 50 -0.69 -23.67 -8.56
N ALA A 51 -1.30 -22.54 -8.92
CA ALA A 51 -2.13 -22.36 -10.10
C ALA A 51 -2.10 -20.89 -10.56
N PRO A 52 -2.48 -20.60 -11.82
CA PRO A 52 -2.67 -19.22 -12.26
C PRO A 52 -3.66 -18.46 -11.35
N PRO A 53 -3.45 -17.15 -11.10
CA PRO A 53 -4.38 -16.36 -10.31
C PRO A 53 -5.80 -16.38 -10.90
N ARG A 54 -6.80 -16.54 -10.03
CA ARG A 54 -8.22 -16.49 -10.42
C ARG A 54 -8.67 -15.03 -10.45
N ILE A 55 -8.68 -14.44 -11.64
CA ILE A 55 -9.12 -13.06 -11.87
C ILE A 55 -10.62 -12.94 -11.57
N LEU A 56 -10.98 -12.03 -10.67
CA LEU A 56 -12.36 -11.72 -10.31
C LEU A 56 -12.93 -10.59 -11.15
N GLY A 57 -12.08 -9.69 -11.64
CA GLY A 57 -12.45 -8.58 -12.52
C GLY A 57 -11.99 -7.24 -11.98
N GLU A 58 -12.70 -6.19 -12.38
CA GLU A 58 -12.49 -4.81 -11.94
C GLU A 58 -13.33 -4.50 -10.70
N VAL A 59 -12.76 -3.74 -9.76
CA VAL A 59 -13.51 -3.14 -8.66
C VAL A 59 -14.41 -2.04 -9.20
N THR A 60 -15.72 -2.25 -9.10
CA THR A 60 -16.76 -1.35 -9.62
C THR A 60 -17.62 -0.80 -8.48
N ASP A 61 -18.26 0.35 -8.72
CA ASP A 61 -19.25 0.88 -7.78
C ASP A 61 -20.61 0.22 -8.02
N VAL A 62 -21.40 0.03 -6.97
CA VAL A 62 -22.76 -0.54 -7.08
C VAL A 62 -23.72 0.35 -7.85
N SER A 63 -23.44 1.63 -8.05
CA SER A 63 -24.23 2.51 -8.92
C SER A 63 -24.00 2.23 -10.40
N GLU A 64 -23.02 1.40 -10.76
CA GLU A 64 -22.60 1.10 -12.14
C GLU A 64 -22.10 2.32 -12.94
N ARG A 65 -21.97 3.49 -12.30
CA ARG A 65 -21.38 4.68 -12.93
C ARG A 65 -19.94 4.38 -13.30
N LYS A 66 -19.53 4.91 -14.45
CA LYS A 66 -18.16 4.83 -14.92
C LYS A 66 -17.27 5.62 -13.95
N CYS A 67 -16.46 4.92 -13.17
CA CYS A 67 -15.48 5.52 -12.26
C CYS A 67 -14.13 4.79 -12.35
N PRO A 68 -13.35 4.99 -13.43
CA PRO A 68 -11.95 4.55 -13.51
C PRO A 68 -11.18 5.08 -12.31
N ARG A 69 -10.36 4.23 -11.71
CA ARG A 69 -9.72 4.50 -10.42
C ARG A 69 -8.43 3.71 -10.28
N ASP A 70 -7.54 4.20 -9.42
CA ASP A 70 -6.30 3.52 -9.03
C ASP A 70 -6.20 3.27 -7.51
N ILE A 71 -5.12 2.61 -7.10
CA ILE A 71 -4.79 2.15 -5.73
C ILE A 71 -5.59 0.91 -5.33
N GLY A 72 -6.84 1.05 -4.88
CA GLY A 72 -7.66 -0.08 -4.46
C GLY A 72 -7.20 -0.80 -3.19
N ARG A 73 -6.58 -0.09 -2.24
CA ARG A 73 -6.15 -0.65 -0.96
C ARG A 73 -7.35 -0.82 -0.04
N SER A 74 -7.51 -1.98 0.61
CA SER A 74 -8.56 -2.14 1.62
C SER A 74 -8.11 -1.69 2.99
N VAL A 75 -9.04 -1.18 3.79
CA VAL A 75 -8.88 -0.87 5.22
C VAL A 75 -10.08 -1.37 5.99
N GLN A 76 -9.90 -1.71 7.26
CA GLN A 76 -11.00 -2.10 8.15
C GLN A 76 -11.10 -1.09 9.29
N LEU A 77 -12.29 -0.56 9.52
CA LEU A 77 -12.55 0.40 10.60
C LEU A 77 -14.04 0.35 10.98
N GLY A 78 -14.34 0.36 12.28
CA GLY A 78 -15.69 0.37 12.83
C GLY A 78 -16.52 -0.86 12.45
N GLY A 79 -15.88 -2.01 12.26
CA GLY A 79 -16.53 -3.25 11.80
C GLY A 79 -16.83 -3.30 10.30
N HIS A 80 -16.44 -2.27 9.54
CA HIS A 80 -16.64 -2.19 8.09
C HIS A 80 -15.33 -2.37 7.35
N THR A 81 -15.43 -2.82 6.10
CA THR A 81 -14.32 -2.86 5.16
C THR A 81 -14.53 -1.79 4.10
N TYR A 82 -13.48 -1.04 3.79
CA TYR A 82 -13.50 0.01 2.79
C TYR A 82 -12.39 -0.21 1.77
N TYR A 83 -12.59 0.28 0.55
CA TYR A 83 -11.50 0.53 -0.38
C TYR A 83 -11.13 2.01 -0.38
N MET A 84 -9.83 2.27 -0.33
CA MET A 84 -9.24 3.56 -0.58
C MET A 84 -8.69 3.61 -2.01
N PHE A 85 -9.05 4.67 -2.73
CA PHE A 85 -8.61 4.90 -4.09
C PHE A 85 -7.84 6.23 -4.19
N GLY A 86 -6.98 6.34 -5.19
CA GLY A 86 -6.29 7.57 -5.52
C GLY A 86 -7.07 8.36 -6.55
N ASP A 87 -6.45 8.59 -7.71
CA ASP A 87 -7.02 9.27 -8.85
C ASP A 87 -8.27 8.53 -9.34
N THR A 88 -9.43 9.16 -9.15
CA THR A 88 -10.75 8.63 -9.46
C THR A 88 -11.44 9.57 -10.43
N PHE A 89 -11.67 9.09 -11.65
CA PHE A 89 -12.29 9.86 -12.73
C PHE A 89 -13.81 9.69 -12.64
N CYS A 90 -14.48 10.77 -12.26
CA CYS A 90 -15.90 10.75 -11.95
C CYS A 90 -16.73 11.06 -13.20
N PHE A 91 -17.70 10.21 -13.51
CA PHE A 91 -18.71 10.42 -14.55
C PHE A 91 -20.10 10.31 -13.94
N ASP A 92 -21.07 11.00 -14.51
CA ASP A 92 -22.47 10.84 -14.12
C ASP A 92 -23.17 9.73 -14.90
N ASP A 93 -24.50 9.63 -14.74
CA ASP A 93 -25.34 8.62 -15.38
C ASP A 93 -25.48 8.84 -16.90
N ASP A 94 -25.18 10.03 -17.40
CA ASP A 94 -25.15 10.37 -18.83
C ASP A 94 -23.74 10.16 -19.44
N GLU A 95 -22.81 9.57 -18.68
CA GLU A 95 -21.39 9.43 -19.01
C GLU A 95 -20.63 10.76 -19.23
N GLU A 96 -21.16 11.87 -18.69
CA GLU A 96 -20.50 13.17 -18.74
C GLU A 96 -19.44 13.27 -17.63
N PHE A 97 -18.26 13.78 -17.98
CA PHE A 97 -17.15 13.89 -17.05
C PHE A 97 -17.42 14.98 -16.00
N ARG A 98 -17.35 14.60 -14.72
CA ARG A 98 -17.62 15.48 -13.57
C ARG A 98 -16.36 15.91 -12.80
N GLY A 99 -15.19 15.41 -13.19
CA GLY A 99 -13.90 15.79 -12.62
C GLY A 99 -13.07 14.61 -12.13
N VAL A 100 -11.90 14.91 -11.58
CA VAL A 100 -11.04 13.93 -10.90
C VAL A 100 -11.04 14.22 -9.41
N THR A 101 -11.13 13.17 -8.62
CA THR A 101 -10.93 13.20 -7.17
C THR A 101 -9.68 12.38 -6.88
N ASN A 102 -8.67 12.94 -6.21
CA ASN A 102 -7.35 12.33 -6.11
C ASN A 102 -7.13 11.47 -4.85
N ASN A 103 -8.13 11.43 -3.96
CA ASN A 103 -8.24 10.39 -2.95
C ASN A 103 -9.71 10.22 -2.59
N CYS A 104 -10.17 8.99 -2.48
CA CYS A 104 -11.52 8.74 -2.01
C CYS A 104 -11.62 7.41 -1.29
N ILE A 105 -12.74 7.19 -0.62
CA ILE A 105 -13.04 5.98 0.11
C ILE A 105 -14.43 5.48 -0.25
N ALA A 106 -14.58 4.16 -0.38
CA ALA A 106 -15.85 3.50 -0.65
C ALA A 106 -16.04 2.32 0.29
N LEU A 107 -17.27 2.05 0.70
CA LEU A 107 -17.62 0.88 1.51
C LEU A 107 -17.58 -0.39 0.65
N VAL A 108 -17.12 -1.51 1.19
CA VAL A 108 -17.34 -2.84 0.61
C VAL A 108 -18.70 -3.34 1.08
N PRO A 109 -19.73 -3.42 0.21
CA PRO A 109 -21.09 -3.72 0.64
C PRO A 109 -21.27 -5.18 1.07
N SER A 110 -20.44 -6.09 0.57
CA SER A 110 -20.43 -7.50 0.95
C SER A 110 -19.03 -8.07 0.78
N LEU A 111 -18.56 -8.84 1.77
CA LEU A 111 -17.27 -9.52 1.70
C LEU A 111 -17.26 -10.69 0.69
N ASP A 112 -18.44 -11.20 0.32
CA ASP A 112 -18.59 -12.26 -0.68
C ASP A 112 -18.42 -11.77 -2.12
N ASP A 113 -18.54 -10.46 -2.34
CA ASP A 113 -18.30 -9.81 -3.63
C ASP A 113 -17.26 -8.70 -3.48
N PRO A 114 -15.96 -9.05 -3.40
CA PRO A 114 -14.92 -8.06 -3.18
C PRO A 114 -14.83 -7.09 -4.37
N THR A 115 -15.33 -7.44 -5.56
CA THR A 115 -15.28 -6.56 -6.74
C THR A 115 -16.29 -5.43 -6.72
N LYS A 116 -17.09 -5.32 -5.64
CA LYS A 116 -18.05 -4.24 -5.44
C LYS A 116 -17.62 -3.29 -4.35
N SER A 117 -17.90 -2.03 -4.61
CA SER A 117 -17.72 -0.91 -3.70
C SER A 117 -18.96 -0.03 -3.74
N LYS A 118 -19.17 0.78 -2.71
CA LYS A 118 -20.29 1.72 -2.61
C LYS A 118 -19.78 3.07 -2.14
N TRP A 119 -19.95 4.08 -2.97
CA TRP A 119 -19.70 5.47 -2.59
C TRP A 119 -20.61 5.90 -1.42
N LEU A 120 -20.04 6.75 -0.56
CA LEU A 120 -20.73 7.29 0.63
C LEU A 120 -21.49 8.59 0.33
N THR A 121 -21.55 8.96 -0.95
CA THR A 121 -22.32 10.09 -1.48
C THR A 121 -23.15 9.62 -2.68
N PRO A 122 -24.35 10.19 -2.91
CA PRO A 122 -25.06 10.02 -4.18
C PRO A 122 -24.44 10.82 -5.34
N ASP A 123 -23.60 11.82 -5.04
CA ASP A 123 -23.06 12.72 -6.06
C ASP A 123 -22.22 11.97 -7.11
N ALA A 124 -22.25 12.46 -8.35
CA ALA A 124 -21.45 11.90 -9.44
C ALA A 124 -19.95 12.15 -9.24
N LYS A 125 -19.60 13.34 -8.74
CA LYS A 125 -18.25 13.65 -8.29
C LYS A 125 -18.09 13.23 -6.83
N VAL A 126 -17.33 12.17 -6.61
CA VAL A 126 -17.00 11.70 -5.25
C VAL A 126 -16.13 12.75 -4.54
N PRO A 127 -16.40 13.12 -3.27
CA PRO A 127 -15.56 14.06 -2.55
C PRO A 127 -14.19 13.47 -2.19
N GLU A 128 -13.21 14.34 -1.97
CA GLU A 128 -11.94 13.94 -1.38
C GLU A 128 -12.17 13.37 0.02
N PHE A 129 -11.60 12.21 0.32
CA PHE A 129 -11.68 11.63 1.67
C PHE A 129 -10.81 12.42 2.63
N VAL A 130 -9.52 12.59 2.33
CA VAL A 130 -8.62 13.54 2.99
C VAL A 130 -8.89 14.93 2.41
N PRO A 131 -9.54 15.82 3.19
CA PRO A 131 -9.97 17.11 2.65
C PRO A 131 -8.77 17.98 2.30
N LEU A 132 -8.94 18.83 1.29
CA LEU A 132 -8.03 19.94 1.00
C LEU A 132 -8.19 21.06 2.05
N SER A 133 -7.15 21.89 2.23
CA SER A 133 -7.29 23.15 2.95
C SER A 133 -8.10 24.17 2.14
N ASP A 134 -8.52 25.28 2.76
CA ASP A 134 -9.22 26.34 2.04
C ASP A 134 -8.34 26.99 0.98
N GLU A 135 -7.05 27.20 1.27
CA GLU A 135 -6.08 27.76 0.33
C GLU A 135 -5.83 26.82 -0.86
N GLU A 136 -5.71 25.51 -0.60
CA GLU A 136 -5.53 24.51 -1.65
C GLU A 136 -6.76 24.40 -2.56
N ARG A 137 -7.97 24.47 -1.99
CA ARG A 137 -9.22 24.52 -2.76
C ARG A 137 -9.31 25.79 -3.60
N GLU A 138 -8.96 26.94 -3.03
CA GLU A 138 -9.00 28.22 -3.74
C GLU A 138 -8.00 28.25 -4.88
N TYR A 139 -6.80 27.71 -4.69
CA TYR A 139 -5.81 27.55 -5.76
C TYR A 139 -6.38 26.74 -6.94
N GLY A 140 -7.01 25.59 -6.65
CA GLY A 140 -7.64 24.77 -7.68
C GLY A 140 -8.75 25.49 -8.42
N ARG A 141 -9.67 26.16 -7.70
CA ARG A 141 -10.76 26.94 -8.28
C ARG A 141 -10.26 28.06 -9.18
N HIS A 142 -9.27 28.83 -8.70
CA HIS A 142 -8.71 29.94 -9.46
C HIS A 142 -8.14 29.47 -10.81
N HIS A 143 -7.39 28.36 -10.80
CA HIS A 143 -6.81 27.80 -12.01
C HIS A 143 -7.86 27.22 -12.95
N GLU A 144 -8.88 26.55 -12.42
CA GLU A 144 -10.02 26.07 -13.21
C GLU A 144 -10.77 27.21 -13.92
N GLU A 145 -11.02 28.33 -13.23
CA GLU A 145 -11.70 29.51 -13.79
C GLU A 145 -10.97 30.14 -14.98
N ILE A 146 -9.63 30.05 -15.01
CA ILE A 146 -8.81 30.54 -16.12
C ILE A 146 -8.46 29.45 -17.15
N GLY A 147 -9.08 28.27 -17.06
CA GLY A 147 -8.92 27.16 -18.00
C GLY A 147 -7.62 26.36 -17.83
N GLU A 148 -6.97 26.45 -16.67
CA GLU A 148 -5.80 25.67 -16.31
C GLU A 148 -6.17 24.48 -15.41
N ASN A 149 -5.52 23.34 -15.61
CA ASN A 149 -5.66 22.18 -14.71
C ASN A 149 -4.48 22.17 -13.73
N LYS A 150 -4.52 23.05 -12.72
CA LYS A 150 -3.53 23.05 -11.63
C LYS A 150 -4.26 22.86 -10.31
N ARG A 151 -3.77 21.94 -9.49
CA ARG A 151 -4.42 21.60 -8.21
C ARG A 151 -3.43 20.98 -7.24
N TYR A 152 -3.83 20.95 -5.97
CA TYR A 152 -3.20 20.10 -4.97
C TYR A 152 -3.94 18.76 -4.91
N VAL A 153 -3.17 17.70 -4.69
CA VAL A 153 -3.69 16.36 -4.42
C VAL A 153 -3.13 15.85 -3.10
N ASN A 154 -3.93 15.10 -2.36
CA ASN A 154 -3.47 14.35 -1.19
C ASN A 154 -3.56 12.86 -1.54
N TRP A 155 -2.45 12.13 -1.63
CA TRP A 155 -2.50 10.68 -1.80
C TRP A 155 -2.27 9.98 -0.47
N ALA A 156 -2.93 8.84 -0.27
CA ALA A 156 -2.90 8.10 0.99
C ALA A 156 -2.72 6.58 0.76
N PHE A 157 -1.57 6.20 0.20
CA PHE A 157 -1.24 4.82 -0.14
C PHE A 157 -1.12 3.88 1.07
N GLY A 158 -0.79 4.42 2.24
CA GLY A 158 -0.54 3.66 3.46
C GLY A 158 -1.79 3.04 4.07
N GLY A 159 -2.99 3.54 3.77
CA GLY A 159 -4.22 3.11 4.43
C GLY A 159 -4.40 3.69 5.85
N ILE A 160 -5.37 3.15 6.59
CA ILE A 160 -5.76 3.61 7.93
C ILE A 160 -5.18 2.67 8.98
N ILE A 161 -4.56 3.26 10.01
CA ILE A 161 -4.11 2.59 11.23
C ILE A 161 -5.18 2.77 12.31
N GLU A 162 -5.84 1.70 12.71
CA GLU A 162 -6.81 1.76 13.81
C GLU A 162 -6.15 2.28 15.11
N ARG A 163 -6.83 3.21 15.78
CA ARG A 163 -6.41 3.76 17.06
C ARG A 163 -6.86 2.83 18.19
N PRO A 164 -5.94 2.28 19.01
CA PRO A 164 -6.30 1.47 20.16
C PRO A 164 -7.23 2.22 21.13
N GLY A 165 -8.24 1.52 21.65
CA GLY A 165 -9.21 2.09 22.60
C GLY A 165 -10.28 3.00 21.99
N SER A 166 -10.41 3.02 20.65
CA SER A 166 -11.46 3.76 19.93
C SER A 166 -12.72 2.95 19.62
N ASP A 167 -12.87 1.78 20.23
CA ASP A 167 -13.86 0.75 19.86
C ASP A 167 -13.81 0.40 18.35
N GLY A 168 -12.61 0.48 17.78
CA GLY A 168 -12.33 0.30 16.36
C GLY A 168 -12.84 1.40 15.45
N ARG A 169 -13.41 2.50 15.96
CA ARG A 169 -14.08 3.52 15.14
C ARG A 169 -13.17 4.63 14.65
N GLU A 170 -12.01 4.82 15.27
CA GLU A 170 -11.07 5.88 14.90
C GLU A 170 -9.76 5.28 14.39
N GLY A 171 -9.14 5.96 13.43
CA GLY A 171 -7.82 5.59 12.96
C GLY A 171 -7.06 6.78 12.42
N TRP A 172 -5.74 6.62 12.32
CA TRP A 172 -4.83 7.59 11.72
C TRP A 172 -4.53 7.20 10.28
N LEU A 173 -4.38 8.19 9.42
CA LEU A 173 -3.88 8.01 8.07
C LEU A 173 -2.78 9.02 7.80
N ILE A 174 -1.81 8.60 7.00
CA ILE A 174 -0.73 9.45 6.51
C ILE A 174 -0.98 9.74 5.04
N TYR A 175 -0.85 11.00 4.66
CA TYR A 175 -1.02 11.43 3.28
C TYR A 175 0.13 12.31 2.82
N ASP A 176 0.44 12.30 1.53
CA ASP A 176 1.40 13.20 0.93
C ASP A 176 0.71 14.19 -0.01
N THR A 177 1.04 15.48 0.14
CA THR A 177 0.44 16.54 -0.66
C THR A 177 1.38 16.94 -1.79
N VAL A 178 0.84 16.98 -3.00
CA VAL A 178 1.59 17.29 -4.23
C VAL A 178 0.85 18.33 -5.03
N GLU A 179 1.58 19.34 -5.51
CA GLU A 179 1.08 20.24 -6.54
C GLU A 179 1.20 19.56 -7.91
N ILE A 180 0.10 19.49 -8.64
CA ILE A 180 0.01 18.85 -9.94
C ILE A 180 -0.44 19.85 -10.99
N HIS A 181 0.26 19.87 -12.13
CA HIS A 181 -0.14 20.59 -13.34
C HIS A 181 -0.52 19.54 -14.40
N GLY A 182 -1.83 19.42 -14.67
CA GLY A 182 -2.41 18.37 -15.51
C GLY A 182 -2.29 17.00 -14.85
N ALA A 183 -1.40 16.17 -15.39
CA ALA A 183 -1.04 14.86 -14.87
C ALA A 183 0.40 14.82 -14.32
N THR A 184 1.08 15.97 -14.28
CA THR A 184 2.50 16.05 -13.90
C THR A 184 2.64 16.57 -12.48
N PRO A 185 3.24 15.82 -11.55
CA PRO A 185 3.63 16.35 -10.25
C PRO A 185 4.76 17.36 -10.44
N VAL A 186 4.57 18.59 -9.94
CA VAL A 186 5.56 19.67 -10.09
C VAL A 186 6.25 20.04 -8.79
N LYS A 187 5.61 19.79 -7.64
CA LYS A 187 6.16 20.13 -6.33
C LYS A 187 5.61 19.21 -5.25
N GLN A 188 6.52 18.52 -4.56
CA GLN A 188 6.20 17.85 -3.30
C GLN A 188 6.04 18.90 -2.19
N CYS A 189 4.87 18.95 -1.55
CA CYS A 189 4.60 19.92 -0.48
C CYS A 189 4.88 19.37 0.92
N GLY A 190 4.88 18.04 1.06
CA GLY A 190 5.26 17.35 2.27
C GLY A 190 4.29 16.23 2.61
N VAL A 191 4.38 15.73 3.83
CA VAL A 191 3.53 14.68 4.38
C VAL A 191 2.70 15.26 5.51
N GLY A 192 1.42 14.92 5.55
CA GLY A 192 0.48 15.27 6.60
C GLY A 192 -0.12 14.05 7.27
N VAL A 193 -0.83 14.30 8.37
CA VAL A 193 -1.57 13.30 9.12
C VAL A 193 -3.04 13.69 9.12
N ALA A 194 -3.93 12.72 9.01
CA ALA A 194 -5.36 12.94 9.20
C ALA A 194 -5.98 11.82 10.04
N LYS A 195 -7.10 12.13 10.67
CA LYS A 195 -7.87 11.22 11.51
C LYS A 195 -9.12 10.81 10.79
N ALA A 196 -9.32 9.50 10.63
CA ALA A 196 -10.54 8.91 10.11
C ALA A 196 -11.44 8.47 11.27
N THR A 197 -12.74 8.73 11.17
CA THR A 197 -13.73 8.38 12.21
C THR A 197 -14.99 7.80 11.57
N VAL A 198 -15.37 6.57 11.95
CA VAL A 198 -16.67 5.99 11.61
C VAL A 198 -17.74 6.66 12.47
N THR A 199 -18.49 7.56 11.85
CA THR A 199 -19.53 8.36 12.49
C THR A 199 -20.85 7.61 12.68
N ASP A 200 -21.13 6.64 11.80
CA ASP A 200 -22.30 5.77 11.87
C ASP A 200 -21.88 4.31 11.60
N THR A 201 -22.03 3.46 12.62
CA THR A 201 -21.65 2.04 12.57
C THR A 201 -22.66 1.17 11.83
N ASP A 202 -23.88 1.63 11.60
CA ASP A 202 -24.89 0.84 10.89
C ASP A 202 -24.70 0.99 9.37
N SER A 203 -24.47 2.23 8.91
CA SER A 203 -24.27 2.52 7.49
C SER A 203 -22.81 2.44 7.02
N GLY A 204 -21.85 2.45 7.95
CA GLY A 204 -20.43 2.56 7.64
C GLY A 204 -20.03 3.96 7.17
N HIS A 205 -20.75 5.01 7.60
CA HIS A 205 -20.37 6.37 7.22
C HIS A 205 -19.09 6.79 7.95
N ILE A 206 -18.06 7.13 7.19
CA ILE A 206 -16.73 7.51 7.69
C ILE A 206 -16.38 8.93 7.24
N GLN A 207 -15.78 9.70 8.14
CA GLN A 207 -15.30 11.06 7.90
C GLN A 207 -13.79 11.12 8.15
N CYS A 208 -13.13 12.11 7.57
CA CYS A 208 -11.71 12.31 7.75
C CYS A 208 -11.38 13.81 7.87
N GLU A 209 -10.52 14.13 8.83
CA GLU A 209 -10.08 15.49 9.15
C GLU A 209 -8.56 15.55 9.25
N ARG A 210 -7.93 16.61 8.73
CA ARG A 210 -6.49 16.84 8.89
C ARG A 210 -6.15 17.04 10.37
N ALA A 211 -5.02 16.49 10.79
CA ALA A 211 -4.56 16.53 12.17
C ALA A 211 -3.10 16.98 12.23
N GLY A 212 -2.78 17.81 13.23
CA GLY A 212 -1.42 18.29 13.44
C GLY A 212 -0.96 19.39 12.47
N PRO A 213 0.32 19.77 12.53
CA PRO A 213 0.90 20.73 11.61
C PRO A 213 1.09 20.12 10.22
N PHE A 214 1.00 20.97 9.19
CA PHE A 214 1.36 20.60 7.82
C PHE A 214 2.46 21.53 7.28
N PRO A 215 3.53 21.00 6.68
CA PRO A 215 3.89 19.58 6.64
C PRO A 215 4.29 19.07 8.04
N ALA A 216 4.02 17.80 8.33
CA ALA A 216 4.39 17.15 9.59
C ALA A 216 5.90 16.90 9.68
N PHE A 217 6.58 16.80 8.54
CA PHE A 217 8.02 16.53 8.43
C PHE A 217 8.66 17.46 7.38
N ASP A 218 10.00 17.46 7.32
CA ASP A 218 10.73 18.16 6.26
C ASP A 218 10.24 17.72 4.86
N PRO A 219 9.71 18.62 4.00
CA PRO A 219 9.25 18.30 2.65
C PRO A 219 10.33 17.76 1.73
N ASP A 220 11.59 18.12 1.99
CA ASP A 220 12.73 17.60 1.26
C ASP A 220 13.17 16.22 1.82
N GLY A 221 12.52 15.70 2.86
CA GLY A 221 12.77 14.42 3.50
C GLY A 221 12.20 13.20 2.77
N PRO A 222 12.35 11.99 3.36
CA PRO A 222 11.54 10.84 2.98
C PRO A 222 10.04 11.09 3.17
N LEU A 223 9.21 10.53 2.29
CA LEU A 223 7.76 10.65 2.36
C LEU A 223 7.18 9.62 3.33
N TRP A 224 7.29 9.91 4.63
CA TRP A 224 6.98 8.95 5.69
C TRP A 224 5.60 8.30 5.53
N GLY A 225 5.55 6.97 5.43
CA GLY A 225 4.30 6.19 5.34
C GLY A 225 3.60 6.20 3.98
N ASN A 226 4.21 6.81 2.94
CA ASN A 226 3.62 6.92 1.61
C ASN A 226 3.64 5.63 0.79
N MET A 227 4.25 4.54 1.29
CA MET A 227 4.19 3.23 0.64
C MET A 227 3.27 2.29 1.41
N SER A 228 3.56 2.10 2.70
CA SER A 228 2.77 1.23 3.59
C SER A 228 2.92 1.67 5.03
N ASN A 229 1.93 1.32 5.84
CA ASN A 229 2.04 1.30 7.29
C ASN A 229 1.57 -0.06 7.84
N ILE A 230 1.98 -0.37 9.08
CA ILE A 230 1.52 -1.55 9.83
C ILE A 230 1.63 -1.29 11.34
N ALA A 231 0.55 -1.52 12.07
CA ALA A 231 0.60 -1.64 13.53
C ALA A 231 1.11 -3.04 13.91
N ALA A 232 2.22 -3.10 14.64
CA ALA A 232 2.84 -4.35 15.05
C ALA A 232 2.47 -4.72 16.51
N PRO A 233 2.55 -6.01 16.89
CA PRO A 233 2.20 -6.47 18.24
C PRO A 233 3.07 -5.88 19.37
N ASP A 234 4.21 -5.27 19.04
CA ASP A 234 5.08 -4.60 20.01
C ASP A 234 4.58 -3.20 20.42
N GLY A 235 3.41 -2.81 19.92
CA GLY A 235 2.76 -1.53 20.20
C GLY A 235 3.36 -0.35 19.43
N TRP A 236 4.14 -0.62 18.37
CA TRP A 236 4.60 0.38 17.43
C TRP A 236 3.89 0.25 16.09
N THR A 237 3.60 1.39 15.49
CA THR A 237 3.19 1.49 14.09
C THR A 237 4.40 1.90 13.26
N TYR A 238 4.68 1.12 12.22
CA TYR A 238 5.81 1.29 11.32
C TYR A 238 5.34 1.92 10.01
N LEU A 239 6.12 2.88 9.51
CA LEU A 239 5.84 3.67 8.31
C LEU A 239 6.94 3.43 7.26
N LEU A 240 6.63 2.62 6.26
CA LEU A 240 7.50 2.39 5.10
C LEU A 240 7.32 3.51 4.08
N SER A 241 8.46 3.98 3.58
CA SER A 241 8.54 5.24 2.85
C SER A 241 9.58 5.16 1.76
N GLY A 242 9.33 5.85 0.64
CA GLY A 242 10.25 5.88 -0.50
C GLY A 242 10.83 7.26 -0.73
N LYS A 243 12.13 7.34 -1.04
CA LYS A 243 12.73 8.52 -1.66
C LYS A 243 13.73 8.07 -2.73
N GLU A 244 13.53 8.51 -3.97
CA GLU A 244 14.30 8.03 -5.12
C GLU A 244 14.29 6.49 -5.16
N LEU A 245 15.46 5.84 -5.22
CA LEU A 245 15.60 4.39 -5.20
C LEU A 245 15.67 3.78 -3.79
N ASP A 246 15.80 4.62 -2.76
CA ASP A 246 15.96 4.19 -1.37
C ASP A 246 14.63 4.11 -0.62
N ASN A 247 14.60 3.25 0.39
CA ASN A 247 13.44 3.04 1.24
C ASN A 247 13.81 3.17 2.71
N TYR A 248 12.94 3.82 3.47
CA TYR A 248 13.17 4.23 4.84
C TYR A 248 12.03 3.77 5.74
N MET A 249 12.30 3.70 7.04
CA MET A 249 11.31 3.36 8.05
C MET A 249 11.30 4.40 9.15
N ALA A 250 10.11 4.90 9.44
CA ALA A 250 9.80 5.58 10.68
C ALA A 250 8.88 4.70 11.54
N ARG A 251 8.75 5.02 12.82
CA ARG A 251 7.76 4.41 13.70
C ARG A 251 7.21 5.41 14.69
N ILE A 252 6.07 5.08 15.25
CA ILE A 252 5.39 5.85 16.30
C ILE A 252 4.65 4.86 17.21
N ARG A 253 4.50 5.17 18.49
CA ARG A 253 3.69 4.34 19.39
C ARG A 253 2.26 4.26 18.87
N THR A 254 1.69 3.07 18.74
CA THR A 254 0.37 2.87 18.12
C THR A 254 -0.75 3.61 18.88
N ASP A 255 -0.58 3.79 20.19
CA ASP A 255 -1.49 4.51 21.08
C ASP A 255 -1.21 6.01 21.21
N ALA A 256 -0.17 6.53 20.55
CA ALA A 256 0.15 7.96 20.58
C ALA A 256 -0.73 8.79 19.63
N ASP A 257 -0.63 10.11 19.80
CA ASP A 257 -1.20 11.08 18.87
C ASP A 257 -0.27 11.23 17.65
N PHE A 258 -0.74 10.81 16.47
CA PHE A 258 0.03 10.92 15.24
C PHE A 258 0.07 12.36 14.72
N GLY A 259 -0.82 13.24 15.20
CA GLY A 259 -0.80 14.66 14.88
C GLY A 259 0.35 15.44 15.51
N ASP A 260 1.12 14.83 16.42
CA ASP A 260 2.32 15.42 17.01
C ASP A 260 3.59 14.78 16.40
N PRO A 261 4.32 15.49 15.51
CA PRO A 261 5.54 14.98 14.88
C PRO A 261 6.65 14.59 15.87
N SER A 262 6.63 15.09 17.11
CA SER A 262 7.63 14.74 18.13
C SER A 262 7.51 13.32 18.65
N ASN A 263 6.38 12.65 18.39
CA ASN A 263 6.15 11.24 18.75
C ASN A 263 6.82 10.23 17.81
N PHE A 264 7.36 10.69 16.68
CA PHE A 264 7.95 9.81 15.66
C PHE A 264 9.41 9.51 15.94
N GLN A 265 9.81 8.30 15.57
CA GLN A 265 11.20 7.84 15.55
C GLN A 265 11.59 7.36 14.16
N PHE A 266 12.86 7.49 13.82
CA PHE A 266 13.40 7.22 12.48
C PHE A 266 14.54 6.22 12.60
N LEU A 267 14.60 5.25 11.68
CA LEU A 267 15.62 4.22 11.71
C LEU A 267 16.95 4.74 11.13
N LYS A 268 17.97 4.86 11.98
CA LYS A 268 19.35 5.15 11.56
C LYS A 268 20.06 3.90 11.04
N LYS A 269 21.11 4.14 10.26
CA LYS A 269 22.10 3.11 9.93
C LYS A 269 22.66 2.50 11.22
N GLY A 270 22.76 1.18 11.25
CA GLY A 270 23.14 0.43 12.45
C GLY A 270 21.96 -0.03 13.32
N GLY A 271 20.72 0.33 12.96
CA GLY A 271 19.51 -0.19 13.60
C GLY A 271 19.02 0.60 14.82
N GLU A 272 19.57 1.79 15.05
CA GLU A 272 19.15 2.68 16.14
C GLU A 272 17.91 3.51 15.75
N TRP A 273 16.98 3.68 16.68
CA TRP A 273 15.81 4.55 16.52
C TRP A 273 16.07 5.91 17.17
N VAL A 274 15.96 6.98 16.39
CA VAL A 274 16.19 8.37 16.83
C VAL A 274 14.95 9.23 16.67
N SER A 275 14.78 10.27 17.48
CA SER A 275 13.62 11.18 17.40
C SER A 275 13.74 12.30 16.36
N SER A 276 14.90 12.41 15.69
CA SER A 276 15.16 13.45 14.70
C SER A 276 16.17 12.98 13.67
N TYR A 277 16.11 13.53 12.47
CA TYR A 277 17.02 13.21 11.38
C TYR A 277 17.38 14.47 10.57
N HIS A 278 18.49 14.42 9.84
CA HIS A 278 19.06 15.53 9.08
C HIS A 278 19.55 15.06 7.71
N ALA A 279 19.46 15.94 6.72
CA ALA A 279 20.01 15.68 5.40
C ALA A 279 21.55 15.51 5.50
N PRO A 280 22.17 14.67 4.64
CA PRO A 280 21.57 13.86 3.58
C PRO A 280 20.93 12.54 4.07
N TYR A 281 19.91 12.06 3.35
CA TYR A 281 19.13 10.85 3.74
C TYR A 281 19.53 9.57 2.98
N GLY A 282 20.11 9.69 1.77
CA GLY A 282 20.38 8.60 0.81
C GLY A 282 21.36 7.49 1.24
N PRO A 283 21.99 6.76 0.30
CA PRO A 283 22.88 5.65 0.64
C PRO A 283 24.14 6.09 1.38
N PHE A 284 24.46 7.39 1.32
CA PHE A 284 25.54 8.04 2.07
C PHE A 284 25.03 8.94 3.22
N GLY A 285 23.73 8.91 3.50
CA GLY A 285 23.07 9.64 4.59
C GLY A 285 23.13 8.94 5.94
N GLU A 286 22.42 9.46 6.94
CA GLU A 286 22.38 8.84 8.28
C GLU A 286 21.29 7.77 8.47
N LEU A 287 20.26 7.77 7.63
CA LEU A 287 19.13 6.85 7.74
C LEU A 287 19.39 5.49 7.09
N ALA A 288 18.79 4.44 7.65
CA ALA A 288 18.73 3.14 7.00
C ALA A 288 17.86 3.24 5.74
N HIS A 289 18.39 2.79 4.60
CA HIS A 289 17.88 3.15 3.26
C HIS A 289 17.60 1.92 2.36
N ASP A 290 17.84 0.71 2.88
CA ASP A 290 17.77 -0.57 2.18
C ASP A 290 16.60 -1.46 2.65
N ILE A 291 15.69 -0.90 3.43
CA ILE A 291 14.52 -1.60 3.97
C ILE A 291 13.57 -1.89 2.80
N LEU A 292 13.38 -3.17 2.44
CA LEU A 292 12.70 -3.54 1.20
C LEU A 292 13.32 -2.85 -0.03
N HIS A 293 14.65 -2.87 -0.15
CA HIS A 293 15.37 -2.18 -1.22
C HIS A 293 14.81 -2.49 -2.63
N GLY A 294 14.64 -1.43 -3.44
CA GLY A 294 14.09 -1.53 -4.80
C GLY A 294 12.56 -1.69 -4.88
N GLN A 295 11.87 -1.90 -3.76
CA GLN A 295 10.41 -2.01 -3.73
C GLN A 295 9.74 -0.63 -3.79
N GLY A 296 8.60 -0.53 -4.48
CA GLY A 296 7.83 0.69 -4.72
C GLY A 296 6.51 0.70 -3.97
N GLN A 297 5.40 0.34 -4.63
CA GLN A 297 4.08 0.36 -4.00
C GLN A 297 3.67 -1.05 -3.55
N GLY A 298 3.06 -1.14 -2.37
CA GLY A 298 2.61 -2.40 -1.79
C GLY A 298 2.15 -2.27 -0.35
N ALA A 299 1.96 -3.38 0.35
CA ALA A 299 1.70 -3.39 1.77
C ALA A 299 2.53 -4.41 2.54
N ILE A 300 2.90 -4.02 3.76
CA ILE A 300 3.32 -4.94 4.81
C ILE A 300 2.05 -5.41 5.53
N VAL A 301 1.92 -6.72 5.73
CA VAL A 301 0.87 -7.35 6.53
C VAL A 301 1.48 -8.23 7.61
N TYR A 302 0.81 -8.32 8.75
CA TYR A 302 1.19 -9.20 9.86
C TYR A 302 0.28 -10.44 9.85
N MET A 303 0.86 -11.61 9.60
CA MET A 303 0.14 -12.88 9.40
C MET A 303 0.84 -14.02 10.16
N PRO A 304 0.92 -13.98 11.50
CA PRO A 304 1.75 -14.89 12.29
C PRO A 304 1.38 -16.37 12.15
N GLU A 305 0.13 -16.67 11.81
CA GLU A 305 -0.36 -18.03 11.63
C GLU A 305 -0.11 -18.58 10.23
N TYR A 306 -0.04 -17.72 9.21
CA TYR A 306 -0.05 -18.11 7.80
C TYR A 306 1.23 -17.75 7.06
N ALA A 307 2.04 -16.84 7.57
CA ALA A 307 3.34 -16.52 7.01
C ALA A 307 4.36 -17.64 7.33
N PRO A 308 5.53 -17.67 6.67
CA PRO A 308 6.57 -18.62 6.97
C PRO A 308 6.96 -18.61 8.44
N GLU A 309 7.34 -19.78 8.97
CA GLU A 309 7.73 -19.92 10.37
C GLU A 309 8.86 -18.96 10.75
N GLY A 310 8.70 -18.26 11.88
CA GLY A 310 9.64 -17.24 12.35
C GLY A 310 9.62 -15.91 11.57
N LYS A 311 8.81 -15.78 10.50
CA LYS A 311 8.72 -14.57 9.67
C LYS A 311 7.27 -14.10 9.52
N PRO A 312 6.65 -13.56 10.58
CA PRO A 312 5.23 -13.26 10.59
C PRO A 312 4.86 -12.02 9.77
N PHE A 313 5.83 -11.19 9.36
CA PHE A 313 5.59 -10.05 8.50
C PHE A 313 5.80 -10.43 7.04
N MET A 314 4.81 -10.11 6.21
CA MET A 314 4.90 -10.31 4.77
C MET A 314 4.78 -8.99 4.02
N TRP A 315 5.52 -8.86 2.93
CA TRP A 315 5.39 -7.79 1.95
C TRP A 315 4.72 -8.33 0.71
N PHE A 316 3.75 -7.59 0.18
CA PHE A 316 3.17 -7.81 -1.14
C PHE A 316 3.27 -6.48 -1.88
N GLY A 317 3.95 -6.45 -3.01
CA GLY A 317 4.14 -5.21 -3.73
C GLY A 317 4.75 -5.37 -5.11
N CYS A 318 5.08 -4.25 -5.72
CA CYS A 318 5.88 -4.18 -6.93
C CYS A 318 7.21 -3.47 -6.65
N GLU A 319 8.16 -3.63 -7.57
CA GLU A 319 9.38 -2.84 -7.56
C GLU A 319 9.14 -1.39 -8.04
N LYS A 320 10.08 -0.48 -7.77
CA LYS A 320 10.03 0.92 -8.24
C LYS A 320 10.16 1.04 -9.76
N PHE A 321 10.62 -0.02 -10.40
CA PHE A 321 10.67 -0.12 -11.85
C PHE A 321 9.31 -0.63 -12.36
N PRO A 322 8.77 -0.11 -13.46
CA PRO A 322 7.44 -0.48 -13.97
C PRO A 322 7.44 -1.86 -14.64
N THR A 323 8.01 -2.88 -14.00
CA THR A 323 8.09 -4.26 -14.51
C THR A 323 6.76 -4.99 -14.40
N SER A 324 5.85 -4.48 -13.56
CA SER A 324 4.54 -5.08 -13.30
C SER A 324 4.61 -6.49 -12.69
N LYS A 325 5.68 -6.79 -11.95
CA LYS A 325 5.87 -8.06 -11.25
C LYS A 325 5.33 -8.01 -9.83
N LEU A 326 4.77 -9.13 -9.40
CA LEU A 326 4.46 -9.40 -8.00
C LEU A 326 5.73 -9.79 -7.26
N TRP A 327 6.07 -9.01 -6.25
CA TRP A 327 7.13 -9.29 -5.29
C TRP A 327 6.52 -9.62 -3.94
N ILE A 328 6.99 -10.74 -3.36
CA ILE A 328 6.62 -11.18 -2.03
C ILE A 328 7.85 -11.16 -1.14
N GLY A 329 7.72 -10.58 0.04
CA GLY A 329 8.76 -10.58 1.06
C GLY A 329 8.31 -11.22 2.36
N ALA A 330 9.25 -11.77 3.13
CA ALA A 330 9.00 -12.20 4.51
C ALA A 330 10.12 -11.73 5.44
N ALA A 331 9.74 -11.36 6.67
CA ALA A 331 10.66 -10.92 7.71
C ALA A 331 10.16 -11.26 9.12
N GLU A 332 11.11 -11.39 10.05
CA GLU A 332 10.82 -11.55 11.48
C GLU A 332 10.28 -10.25 12.11
N ARG A 333 10.72 -9.09 11.58
CA ARG A 333 10.38 -7.75 12.08
C ARG A 333 10.04 -6.80 10.93
N PRO A 334 9.28 -5.71 11.17
CA PRO A 334 8.91 -4.76 10.11
C PRO A 334 10.11 -4.10 9.42
N GLU A 335 11.18 -3.81 10.15
CA GLU A 335 12.42 -3.26 9.59
C GLU A 335 13.30 -4.29 8.86
N GLY A 336 12.96 -5.58 8.93
CA GLY A 336 13.72 -6.66 8.32
C GLY A 336 14.74 -7.35 9.25
N PRO A 337 15.70 -8.11 8.68
CA PRO A 337 15.99 -8.21 7.24
C PRO A 337 14.86 -8.88 6.46
N TRP A 338 14.62 -8.37 5.24
CA TRP A 338 13.58 -8.87 4.34
C TRP A 338 14.17 -9.85 3.33
N GLU A 339 13.55 -11.02 3.19
CA GLU A 339 13.84 -11.94 2.10
C GLU A 339 12.79 -11.75 1.00
N LEU A 340 13.22 -11.33 -0.19
CA LEU A 340 12.34 -10.94 -1.30
C LEU A 340 12.42 -11.91 -2.47
N HIS A 341 11.27 -12.29 -3.01
CA HIS A 341 11.12 -13.17 -4.17
C HIS A 341 10.14 -12.57 -5.17
N THR A 342 10.49 -12.65 -6.46
CA THR A 342 9.54 -12.38 -7.55
C THR A 342 8.70 -13.63 -7.78
N VAL A 343 7.38 -13.48 -7.79
CA VAL A 343 6.45 -14.60 -8.03
C VAL A 343 6.05 -14.70 -9.51
N GLY A 344 6.06 -13.58 -10.22
CA GLY A 344 5.74 -13.53 -11.65
C GLY A 344 5.14 -12.20 -12.06
N ASP A 345 4.68 -12.12 -13.30
CA ASP A 345 3.98 -10.95 -13.82
C ASP A 345 2.56 -10.86 -13.24
N MET A 346 2.14 -9.65 -12.87
CA MET A 346 0.75 -9.40 -12.50
C MET A 346 -0.18 -9.61 -13.69
N PRO A 347 -1.37 -10.20 -13.49
CA PRO A 347 -2.37 -10.39 -14.54
C PRO A 347 -2.78 -9.07 -15.19
N LYS A 348 -3.21 -9.14 -16.45
CA LYS A 348 -3.72 -8.00 -17.21
C LYS A 348 -5.25 -8.08 -17.26
N ILE A 349 -5.95 -7.09 -16.74
CA ILE A 349 -7.43 -7.06 -16.81
C ILE A 349 -7.95 -6.52 -18.15
N LEU A 350 -7.13 -5.76 -18.88
CA LEU A 350 -7.48 -5.18 -20.18
C LEU A 350 -6.67 -5.77 -21.35
N GLY A 351 -6.10 -6.96 -21.17
CA GLY A 351 -5.28 -7.61 -22.18
C GLY A 351 -4.14 -6.72 -22.65
N ASP A 352 -3.98 -6.52 -23.96
CA ASP A 352 -2.87 -5.77 -24.53
C ASP A 352 -2.88 -4.26 -24.23
N GLN A 353 -4.00 -3.72 -23.75
CA GLN A 353 -4.08 -2.32 -23.32
C GLN A 353 -3.32 -2.08 -22.01
N SER A 354 -3.25 -3.09 -21.13
CA SER A 354 -2.54 -3.02 -19.85
C SER A 354 -1.03 -2.92 -20.05
N LYS A 355 -0.43 -1.77 -19.70
CA LYS A 355 1.01 -1.52 -19.82
C LYS A 355 1.71 -1.80 -18.50
N THR A 356 1.31 -1.09 -17.45
CA THR A 356 1.85 -1.14 -16.10
C THR A 356 0.81 -1.65 -15.13
N ARG A 357 1.22 -2.57 -14.25
CA ARG A 357 0.45 -2.98 -13.08
C ARG A 357 1.24 -2.61 -11.82
N TYR A 358 0.62 -1.85 -10.93
CA TYR A 358 1.27 -1.23 -9.78
C TYR A 358 0.30 -1.14 -8.60
N CYS A 359 0.71 -0.57 -7.46
CA CYS A 359 -0.17 -0.48 -6.28
C CYS A 359 -0.78 -1.84 -5.90
N ILE A 360 0.08 -2.83 -5.64
CA ILE A 360 -0.35 -4.21 -5.39
C ILE A 360 -0.68 -4.37 -3.91
N TYR A 361 -1.95 -4.59 -3.57
CA TYR A 361 -2.38 -4.67 -2.17
C TYR A 361 -3.01 -6.02 -1.82
N PRO A 362 -2.56 -6.69 -0.74
CA PRO A 362 -3.20 -7.87 -0.22
C PRO A 362 -4.44 -7.50 0.62
N HIS A 363 -5.47 -8.33 0.56
CA HIS A 363 -6.74 -8.18 1.25
C HIS A 363 -7.02 -9.43 2.07
N ILE A 364 -6.43 -9.51 3.27
CA ILE A 364 -6.44 -10.74 4.08
C ILE A 364 -7.87 -11.18 4.43
N TRP A 365 -8.80 -10.23 4.59
CA TRP A 365 -10.21 -10.49 4.87
C TRP A 365 -10.96 -11.22 3.74
N GLY A 366 -10.50 -11.10 2.49
CA GLY A 366 -11.22 -11.62 1.31
C GLY A 366 -10.57 -12.87 0.71
N GLY A 367 -9.59 -13.46 1.39
CA GLY A 367 -8.91 -14.69 1.00
C GLY A 367 -9.20 -15.86 1.94
N SER A 368 -8.45 -16.94 1.76
CA SER A 368 -8.38 -18.07 2.70
C SER A 368 -6.90 -18.39 2.95
N PRO A 369 -6.21 -17.60 3.80
CA PRO A 369 -4.78 -17.75 4.04
C PRO A 369 -4.38 -19.13 4.56
N ASP A 370 -5.28 -19.84 5.25
CA ASP A 370 -5.13 -21.23 5.70
C ASP A 370 -4.96 -22.22 4.54
N ARG A 371 -5.40 -21.84 3.34
CA ARG A 371 -5.25 -22.59 2.08
C ARG A 371 -4.23 -21.95 1.14
N GLY A 372 -3.48 -20.96 1.62
CA GLY A 372 -2.57 -20.16 0.79
C GLY A 372 -3.28 -19.23 -0.21
N GLU A 373 -4.59 -19.01 -0.09
CA GLU A 373 -5.34 -18.14 -1.01
C GLU A 373 -5.33 -16.69 -0.50
N ILE A 374 -4.64 -15.80 -1.21
CA ILE A 374 -4.59 -14.36 -0.87
C ILE A 374 -5.34 -13.58 -1.95
N LEU A 375 -6.33 -12.80 -1.53
CA LEU A 375 -6.99 -11.81 -2.40
C LEU A 375 -6.04 -10.62 -2.58
N ILE A 376 -5.78 -10.23 -3.82
CA ILE A 376 -4.87 -9.13 -4.14
C ILE A 376 -5.55 -8.21 -5.17
N SER A 377 -5.49 -6.90 -4.93
CA SER A 377 -5.82 -5.87 -5.93
C SER A 377 -4.56 -5.23 -6.52
N TRP A 378 -4.72 -4.60 -7.68
CA TRP A 378 -3.69 -3.78 -8.31
C TRP A 378 -4.30 -2.70 -9.21
N SER A 379 -3.59 -1.59 -9.39
CA SER A 379 -3.85 -0.63 -10.46
C SER A 379 -3.36 -1.16 -11.80
N ASP A 380 -4.19 -1.07 -12.83
CA ASP A 380 -3.90 -1.39 -14.22
C ASP A 380 -4.08 -0.13 -15.08
N ASP A 381 -3.01 0.34 -15.72
CA ASP A 381 -2.97 1.63 -16.43
C ASP A 381 -3.48 1.59 -17.89
N GLY A 382 -4.19 0.51 -18.28
CA GLY A 382 -4.60 0.32 -19.68
C GLY A 382 -5.61 1.33 -20.21
N VAL A 383 -6.21 2.15 -19.34
CA VAL A 383 -7.13 3.24 -19.67
C VAL A 383 -6.81 4.49 -18.86
N MET A 384 -7.31 5.65 -19.32
CA MET A 384 -7.24 6.89 -18.57
C MET A 384 -7.93 6.74 -17.20
N GLY A 385 -7.22 7.11 -16.13
CA GLY A 385 -7.67 6.93 -14.75
C GLY A 385 -7.41 5.55 -14.16
N GLY A 386 -6.92 4.61 -14.96
CA GLY A 386 -6.63 3.25 -14.53
C GLY A 386 -7.87 2.45 -14.16
N LYS A 387 -7.65 1.19 -13.82
CA LYS A 387 -8.64 0.28 -13.24
C LYS A 387 -8.02 -0.44 -12.07
N VAL A 388 -8.82 -0.73 -11.05
CA VAL A 388 -8.40 -1.63 -9.97
C VAL A 388 -8.82 -3.05 -10.33
N GLY A 389 -7.85 -3.87 -10.74
CA GLY A 389 -8.05 -5.30 -10.95
C GLY A 389 -7.98 -6.06 -9.64
N MET A 390 -8.63 -7.21 -9.56
CA MET A 390 -8.57 -8.08 -8.39
C MET A 390 -8.60 -9.56 -8.75
N ALA A 391 -7.84 -10.35 -8.00
CA ALA A 391 -7.73 -11.79 -8.19
C ALA A 391 -7.40 -12.49 -6.86
N VAL A 392 -7.73 -13.78 -6.80
CA VAL A 392 -7.24 -14.68 -5.76
C VAL A 392 -5.97 -15.36 -6.26
N PHE A 393 -4.89 -15.26 -5.48
CA PHE A 393 -3.59 -15.86 -5.76
C PHE A 393 -3.41 -17.09 -4.86
N PRO A 394 -3.41 -18.31 -5.44
CA PRO A 394 -3.22 -19.54 -4.67
C PRO A 394 -1.72 -19.85 -4.52
N PHE A 395 -1.19 -19.64 -3.33
CA PHE A 395 0.19 -19.96 -2.96
C PHE A 395 0.29 -21.39 -2.42
N ALA A 396 1.45 -22.03 -2.64
CA ALA A 396 1.79 -23.29 -2.00
C ALA A 396 1.83 -23.11 -0.47
N THR A 397 1.38 -24.14 0.25
CA THR A 397 1.45 -24.19 1.71
C THR A 397 2.37 -25.31 2.20
N ALA A 398 3.03 -25.11 3.34
CA ALA A 398 3.91 -26.07 4.01
C ALA A 398 3.26 -26.67 5.27
#